data_AF-A0A3N4I5Y5-F1
#
_entry.id   AF-A0A3N4I5Y5-F1
#
_cell.length_a   1.000
_cell.length_b   1.000
_cell.length_c   1.000
_cell.angle_alpha   90.00
_cell.angle_beta   90.00
_cell.angle_gamma   90.00
#
_symmetry.space_group_name_H-M   'P 1'
#
loop_
_entity.id
_entity.type
_entity.pdbx_description
1 polymer ?
#
loop_
_entity_poly.entity_id
_entity_poly.type
_entity_poly.pdbx_seq_one_letter_code
_entity_poly.pdbx_strand_id
1 'polypeptide(L)' 'EAIKFRDAVQRKFSFPWELCAKWEQMETLIKQAFRHVEILGPHVEAGHYDLIGPNGDIILPAIWDSVIEP' A
#
# COMPACT_ATOMS: atom_id res chain seq x y z
N GLU A 1 13.15 -5.26 9.47
CA GLU A 1 12.91 -5.85 8.14
C GLU A 1 12.05 -4.89 7.31
N ALA A 2 11.71 -5.22 6.05
CA ALA A 2 11.11 -4.26 5.12
C ALA A 2 10.05 -4.91 4.23
N ILE A 3 8.88 -4.29 4.16
CA ILE A 3 7.75 -4.73 3.36
C ILE A 3 8.02 -4.51 1.88
N LYS A 4 7.76 -5.55 1.09
CA LYS A 4 7.79 -5.49 -0.37
C LYS A 4 6.42 -5.11 -0.90
N PHE A 5 6.35 -3.96 -1.57
CA PHE A 5 5.12 -3.47 -2.15
C PHE A 5 5.25 -3.39 -3.67
N ARG A 6 4.23 -3.84 -4.38
CA ARG A 6 4.10 -3.69 -5.82
C ARG A 6 2.80 -2.97 -6.12
N ASP A 7 2.88 -1.94 -6.96
CA ASP A 7 1.71 -1.17 -7.34
C ASP A 7 1.07 -1.66 -8.65
N ALA A 8 -0.07 -1.05 -9.01
CA ALA A 8 -0.84 -1.38 -10.21
C ALA A 8 -0.08 -1.15 -11.53
N VAL A 9 0.97 -0.32 -11.52
CA VAL A 9 1.82 -0.05 -12.69
C VAL A 9 3.16 -0.82 -12.64
N GLN A 10 3.22 -1.88 -11.83
CA GLN A 10 4.34 -2.81 -11.70
C GLN A 10 5.65 -2.21 -11.14
N ARG A 11 5.60 -1.04 -10.51
CA ARG A 11 6.75 -0.50 -9.75
C ARG A 11 6.90 -1.28 -8.45
N LYS A 12 8.14 -1.47 -8.02
CA LYS A 12 8.48 -2.19 -6.79
C LYS A 12 9.07 -1.23 -5.78
N PHE A 13 8.57 -1.30 -4.56
CA PHE A 13 9.03 -0.52 -3.43
C PHE A 13 9.47 -1.46 -2.30
N SER A 14 10.37 -0.95 -1.47
CA SER A 14 10.77 -1.60 -0.22
C SER A 14 10.57 -0.59 0.90
N PHE A 15 9.51 -0.77 1.67
CA PHE A 15 9.18 0.14 2.76
C PHE A 15 9.79 -0.35 4.07
N PRO A 16 10.55 0.48 4.80
CA PRO A 16 10.97 0.14 6.15
C PRO A 16 9.76 -0.17 7.03
N TRP A 17 9.84 -1.25 7.82
CA TRP A 17 8.75 -1.69 8.69
C TRP A 17 8.16 -0.55 9.53
N GLU A 18 9.02 0.26 10.16
CA GLU A 18 8.60 1.37 11.03
C GLU A 18 7.76 2.45 10.31
N LEU A 19 7.82 2.51 8.98
CA LEU A 19 7.06 3.45 8.15
C LEU A 19 5.79 2.84 7.55
N CYS A 20 5.49 1.57 7.79
CA CYS A 20 4.30 0.90 7.22
C CYS A 20 3.61 -0.09 8.18
N ALA A 21 4.06 -0.19 9.43
CA ALA A 21 3.50 -1.10 10.42
C ALA A 21 2.02 -0.82 10.73
N LYS A 22 1.56 0.44 10.56
CA LYS A 22 0.15 0.83 10.69
C LYS A 22 -0.45 1.20 9.35
N TRP A 23 -1.77 0.99 9.22
CA TRP A 23 -2.51 1.31 8.00
C TRP A 23 -2.29 2.76 7.54
N GLU A 24 -2.44 3.74 8.43
CA GLU A 24 -2.31 5.16 8.10
C GLU A 24 -0.93 5.51 7.50
N GLN A 25 0.12 4.83 7.98
CA GLN A 25 1.47 5.01 7.47
C GLN A 25 1.63 4.37 6.09
N MET A 26 1.11 3.14 5.92
CA MET A 26 1.08 2.46 4.63
C MET A 26 0.28 3.24 3.59
N GLU A 27 -0.91 3.73 3.94
CA GLU A 27 -1.76 4.55 3.08
C GLU A 27 -1.04 5.84 2.63
N THR A 28 -0.32 6.48 3.54
CA THR A 28 0.52 7.65 3.20
C THR A 28 1.57 7.30 2.16
N LEU A 29 2.26 6.17 2.30
CA LEU A 29 3.27 5.71 1.33
C LEU A 29 2.65 5.35 -0.03
N ILE A 30 1.48 4.71 -0.03
CA ILE A 30 0.72 4.39 -1.25
C ILE A 30 0.35 5.69 -1.99
N LYS A 31 -0.25 6.66 -1.30
CA LYS A 31 -0.62 7.96 -1.89
C LYS A 31 0.59 8.69 -2.45
N GLN A 32 1.71 8.69 -1.72
CA GLN A 32 2.96 9.28 -2.20
C GLN A 32 3.48 8.59 -3.47
N ALA A 33 3.42 7.26 -3.56
CA ALA A 33 3.83 6.52 -4.75
C ALA A 33 3.03 6.92 -6.00
N PHE A 34 1.76 7.29 -5.84
CA PHE A 34 0.86 7.64 -6.93
C PHE A 34 0.72 9.15 -7.22
N ARG A 35 1.35 10.03 -6.44
CA ARG A 35 1.26 11.50 -6.59
C ARG A 35 1.47 12.02 -8.02
N HIS A 36 2.36 11.39 -8.79
CA HIS A 36 2.70 11.81 -10.15
C HIS A 36 2.19 10.84 -11.24
N VAL A 37 1.29 9.91 -10.88
CA VAL A 37 0.68 8.98 -11.83
C VAL A 37 -0.64 9.59 -12.29
N GLU A 38 -0.61 10.38 -13.36
CA GLU A 38 -1.70 11.28 -13.77
C GLU A 38 -3.11 10.65 -13.76
N ILE A 39 -3.26 9.44 -14.30
CA ILE A 39 -4.55 8.77 -14.40
C ILE A 39 -4.97 8.12 -13.07
N LEU A 40 -4.06 7.43 -12.38
CA LEU A 40 -4.40 6.65 -11.18
C LEU A 40 -4.30 7.46 -9.88
N GLY A 41 -3.50 8.51 -9.86
CA GLY A 41 -3.22 9.38 -8.71
C GLY A 41 -4.48 9.88 -8.01
N PRO A 42 -5.42 10.54 -8.72
CA PRO A 42 -6.66 11.01 -8.12
C PRO A 42 -7.53 9.90 -7.50
N HIS A 43 -7.54 8.72 -8.11
CA HIS A 43 -8.28 7.56 -7.58
C HIS A 43 -7.62 7.00 -6.33
N VAL A 44 -6.29 6.90 -6.31
CA VAL A 44 -5.53 6.44 -5.15
C VAL A 44 -5.64 7.43 -3.99
N GLU A 45 -5.59 8.73 -4.26
CA GLU A 45 -5.77 9.76 -3.23
C GLU A 45 -7.16 9.67 -2.56
N ALA A 46 -8.19 9.34 -3.36
CA ALA A 46 -9.55 9.13 -2.89
C ALA A 46 -9.80 7.76 -2.22
N GLY A 47 -8.80 6.88 -2.13
CA GLY A 47 -8.94 5.55 -1.53
C GLY A 47 -9.59 4.51 -2.45
N HIS A 48 -9.67 4.76 -3.75
CA HIS A 48 -10.29 3.84 -4.72
C HIS A 48 -9.29 2.78 -5.20
N TYR A 49 -8.86 1.90 -4.30
CA TYR A 49 -7.98 0.76 -4.61
C TYR A 49 -8.15 -0.35 -3.57
N ASP A 50 -7.81 -1.57 -3.98
CA ASP A 50 -7.67 -2.71 -3.08
C ASP A 50 -6.19 -3.00 -2.80
N LEU A 51 -5.87 -3.42 -1.58
CA LEU A 51 -4.60 -4.07 -1.31
C LEU A 51 -4.75 -5.57 -1.48
N ILE A 52 -3.81 -6.17 -2.21
CA ILE A 52 -3.80 -7.61 -2.46
C ILE A 52 -2.63 -8.23 -1.70
N GLY A 53 -2.95 -9.19 -0.84
CA GLY A 53 -1.97 -9.96 -0.09
C GLY A 53 -1.20 -10.98 -0.96
N PRO A 54 -0.14 -11.61 -0.42
CA PRO A 54 0.67 -12.58 -1.16
C PRO A 54 -0.11 -13.78 -1.72
N ASN A 55 -1.23 -14.13 -1.08
CA ASN A 55 -2.10 -15.23 -1.49
C ASN A 55 -3.19 -14.82 -2.50
N GLY A 56 -3.28 -13.53 -2.86
CA GLY A 56 -4.30 -13.01 -3.76
C GLY A 56 -5.56 -12.48 -3.06
N ASP A 57 -5.66 -12.60 -1.73
CA ASP A 57 -6.78 -12.08 -0.96
C ASP A 57 -6.74 -10.55 -0.85
N ILE A 58 -7.93 -9.92 -0.80
CA ILE A 58 -8.06 -8.48 -0.53
C ILE A 58 -7.83 -8.23 0.97
N ILE A 59 -6.92 -7.31 1.28
CA ILE A 59 -6.65 -6.82 2.63
C ILE A 59 -7.46 -5.55 2.86
N LEU A 60 -8.33 -5.59 3.87
CA LEU A 60 -9.09 -4.42 4.30
C LEU A 60 -8.26 -3.55 5.27
N PRO A 61 -8.38 -2.22 5.21
CA PRO A 61 -7.72 -1.32 6.17
C PRO A 61 -7.96 -1.70 7.63
N ALA A 62 -9.20 -2.11 7.96
CA ALA A 62 -9.62 -2.44 9.32
C ALA A 62 -8.91 -3.65 9.94
N ILE A 63 -8.30 -4.52 9.11
CA ILE A 63 -7.59 -5.72 9.59
C ILE A 63 -6.09 -5.63 9.39
N TRP A 64 -5.56 -4.49 8.91
CA TRP A 64 -4.16 -4.31 8.55
C TRP A 64 -3.21 -4.77 9.66
N ASP A 65 -3.41 -4.26 10.88
CA ASP A 65 -2.56 -4.54 12.04
C ASP A 65 -2.54 -6.03 12.44
N SER A 66 -3.50 -6.83 11.98
CA SER A 66 -3.58 -8.28 12.25
C SER A 66 -2.96 -9.14 11.15
N VAL A 67 -2.70 -8.59 9.97
CA VAL A 67 -2.20 -9.34 8.80
C VAL A 67 -0.80 -8.91 8.36
N ILE A 68 -0.36 -7.72 8.76
CA ILE A 68 0.91 -7.14 8.34
C ILE A 68 2.06 -7.72 9.17
N GLU A 69 3.09 -8.22 8.47
CA GLU A 69 4.31 -8.78 9.07
C GLU A 69 5.54 -8.36 8.25
N PRO A 70 6.72 -8.13 8.87
CA PRO A 70 7.91 -7.58 8.22
C PRO A 70 8.54 -8.37 7.05
#